data_AF-A0A7W0UVI2-F1
#
_entry.id   AF-A0A7W0UVI2-F1
#
_cell.length_a   1.000
_cell.length_b   1.000
_cell.length_c   1.000
_cell.angle_alpha   90.00
_cell.angle_beta   90.00
_cell.angle_gamma   90.00
#
_symmetry.space_group_name_H-M   'P 1'
#
loop_
_entity.id
_entity.type
_entity.pdbx_description
1 polymer ?
#
loop_
_entity_poly.entity_id
_entity_poly.type
_entity_poly.pdbx_seq_one_letter_code
_entity_poly.pdbx_strand_id
1 'polypeptide(L)' 'TRLMEAFHRHLLISKSGAITKAEALRQASIEMMRDPQYRSQPFYWAGFVLIGDGL' A
#
# COMPACT_ATOMS: atom_id res chain seq x y z
N THR A 1 6.71 2.69 9.73
CA THR A 1 6.34 3.52 8.56
C THR A 1 6.45 2.80 7.21
N ARG A 2 6.99 1.58 7.13
CA ARG A 2 7.30 0.84 5.89
C ARG A 2 6.15 0.66 4.88
N LEU A 3 4.89 0.57 5.33
CA LEU A 3 3.74 0.53 4.43
C LEU A 3 3.58 1.83 3.63
N MET A 4 3.74 2.99 4.27
CA MET A 4 3.62 4.28 3.58
C MET A 4 4.77 4.52 2.60
N GLU A 5 5.96 3.98 2.87
CA GLU A 5 7.06 3.99 1.91
C GLU A 5 6.73 3.14 0.68
N ALA A 6 6.19 1.93 0.87
CA ALA A 6 5.74 1.08 -0.22
C ALA A 6 4.62 1.75 -1.04
N PHE A 7 3.63 2.34 -0.37
CA PHE A 7 2.55 3.07 -1.00
C PHE A 7 3.07 4.19 -1.92
N HIS A 8 3.98 5.05 -1.43
CA HIS A 8 4.53 6.13 -2.24
C HIS A 8 5.39 5.59 -3.40
N ARG A 9 6.11 4.48 -3.23
CA ARG A 9 6.81 3.82 -4.35
C ARG A 9 5.83 3.41 -5.45
N HIS A 10 4.77 2.71 -5.09
CA HIS A 10 3.72 2.28 -6.05
C HIS A 10 3.02 3.47 -6.71
N LEU A 11 2.76 4.53 -5.94
CA LEU A 11 2.14 5.75 -6.45
C LEU A 11 3.06 6.53 -7.41
N LEU A 12 4.36 6.62 -7.12
CA LEU A 12 5.33 7.32 -7.95
C LEU A 12 5.60 6.60 -9.27
N ILE A 13 5.58 5.26 -9.27
CA ILE A 13 5.63 4.44 -10.49
C ILE A 13 4.40 4.73 -11.37
N SER A 14 3.27 5.08 -10.75
CA SER A 14 2.01 5.41 -11.41
C SER A 14 1.89 6.84 -11.95
N LYS A 15 2.97 7.63 -12.02
CA LYS A 15 2.89 8.99 -12.61
C LYS A 15 2.33 9.02 -14.05
N SER A 16 2.25 7.88 -14.72
CA SER A 16 1.62 7.67 -16.04
C SER A 16 0.11 7.40 -16.01
N GLY A 17 -0.56 7.41 -14.85
CA GLY A 17 -2.01 7.18 -14.70
C GLY A 17 -2.43 5.70 -14.73
N ALA A 18 -1.47 4.77 -14.66
CA ALA A 18 -1.74 3.34 -14.80
C ALA A 18 -2.34 2.68 -13.54
N ILE A 19 -2.18 3.31 -12.37
CA ILE A 19 -2.50 2.74 -11.07
C ILE A 19 -3.17 3.80 -10.19
N THR A 20 -4.36 3.50 -9.69
CA THR A 20 -5.11 4.39 -8.79
C THR A 20 -4.48 4.42 -7.40
N LYS A 21 -4.80 5.43 -6.58
CA LYS A 21 -4.34 5.50 -5.17
C LYS A 21 -4.82 4.29 -4.37
N ALA A 22 -6.04 3.81 -4.66
CA ALA A 22 -6.58 2.59 -4.08
C ALA A 22 -5.71 1.37 -4.39
N GLU A 23 -5.31 1.22 -5.65
CA GLU A 23 -4.49 0.09 -6.07
C GLU A 23 -3.06 0.20 -5.52
N ALA A 24 -2.48 1.40 -5.44
CA ALA A 24 -1.18 1.61 -4.81
C ALA A 24 -1.19 1.22 -3.32
N LEU A 25 -2.27 1.55 -2.59
CA LEU A 25 -2.42 1.17 -1.17
C LEU A 25 -2.62 -0.34 -1.01
N ARG A 26 -3.39 -0.96 -1.91
CA ARG A 26 -3.60 -2.41 -1.94
C ARG A 26 -2.28 -3.15 -2.16
N GLN A 27 -1.47 -2.73 -3.12
CA GLN A 27 -0.15 -3.32 -3.39
C GLN A 27 0.80 -3.19 -2.22
N ALA A 28 0.85 -2.01 -1.58
CA ALA A 28 1.65 -1.79 -0.38
C ALA A 28 1.24 -2.73 0.77
N SER A 29 -0.06 -2.97 0.95
CA SER A 29 -0.57 -3.89 1.97
C SER A 29 -0.18 -5.34 1.69
N ILE A 30 -0.27 -5.78 0.43
CA ILE A 30 0.14 -7.13 0.00
C ILE A 30 1.64 -7.33 0.17
N GLU A 31 2.44 -6.32 -0.15
CA GLU A 31 3.90 -6.34 0.06
C GLU A 31 4.24 -6.60 1.54
N MET A 32 3.53 -5.96 2.47
CA MET A 32 3.70 -6.20 3.91
C MET A 32 3.26 -7.61 4.33
N MET A 33 2.19 -8.17 3.75
CA MET A 33 1.75 -9.54 4.05
C MET A 33 2.72 -10.61 3.51
N ARG A 34 3.43 -10.31 2.43
CA ARG A 34 4.41 -11.22 1.82
C ARG A 34 5.69 -11.29 2.64
N ASP A 35 6.10 -10.19 3.26
CA ASP A 35 7.29 -10.13 4.11
C ASP A 35 7.07 -10.91 5.43
N PRO A 36 7.84 -11.98 5.69
CA PRO A 36 7.71 -12.78 6.92
C PRO A 36 7.84 -11.95 8.21
N GLN A 37 8.56 -10.83 8.17
CA GLN A 37 8.72 -9.93 9.30
C GLN A 37 7.40 -9.25 9.71
N TYR A 38 6.53 -8.95 8.75
CA TYR A 38 5.29 -8.17 8.97
C TYR A 38 4.00 -8.99 8.81
N ARG A 39 4.07 -10.18 8.20
CA ARG A 39 2.92 -11.08 7.97
C ARG A 39 2.11 -11.35 9.25
N SER A 40 2.78 -11.75 10.33
CA SER A 40 2.13 -12.13 11.60
C SER A 40 1.74 -10.93 12.46
N GLN A 41 1.95 -9.71 11.98
CA GLN A 41 1.75 -8.47 12.72
C GLN A 41 0.77 -7.55 11.98
N PRO A 42 -0.56 -7.82 12.08
CA PRO A 42 -1.59 -7.04 11.38
C PRO A 42 -1.54 -5.54 11.64
N PHE A 43 -1.00 -5.12 12.79
CA PHE A 43 -0.80 -3.71 13.13
C PHE A 43 -0.05 -2.91 12.05
N TYR A 44 0.87 -3.53 11.29
CA TYR A 44 1.64 -2.82 10.27
C TYR A 44 0.92 -2.60 8.94
N TRP A 45 -0.17 -3.31 8.68
CA TRP A 45 -0.85 -3.26 7.38
C TRP A 45 -2.37 -3.10 7.45
N ALA A 46 -3.04 -3.58 8.50
CA ALA A 46 -4.50 -3.53 8.63
C ALA A 46 -5.05 -2.16 9.10
N GLY A 47 -4.18 -1.26 9.57
CA GLY A 47 -4.59 0.05 10.10
C GLY A 47 -4.83 1.13 9.05
N PHE A 48 -4.53 0.86 7.77
CA PHE A 48 -4.61 1.86 6.72
C PHE A 48 -5.84 1.65 5.85
N VAL A 49 -6.68 2.69 5.77
CA VAL A 49 -7.88 2.70 4.93
C VAL A 49 -7.86 3.93 4.04
N LEU A 50 -8.37 3.78 2.82
CA LEU A 50 -8.57 4.88 1.88
C LEU A 50 -10.03 5.34 1.97
N ILE A 51 -10.23 6.65 2.07
CA ILE A 51 -11.56 7.27 2.12
C ILE A 51 -11.69 8.22 0.93
N GLY A 52 -12.77 8.08 0.13
CA GLY A 52 -13.02 8.81 -1.12
C GLY A 52 -12.85 7.95 -2.37
N ASP A 53 -12.93 8.56 -3.55
CA ASP A 53 -13.02 7.86 -4.84
C ASP A 53 -11.78 7.02 -5.19
N GLY A 54 -10.62 7.33 -4.59
CA GLY A 54 -9.41 6.52 -4.71
C GLY A 54 -8.82 6.39 -6.12
N LEU A 55 -9.42 7.06 -7.10
CA LEU A 55 -8.97 7.21 -8.49
C LEU A 55 -7.73 8.10 -8.60
#